data_AF-A0A923XE78-F1
#
_entry.id   AF-A0A923XE78-F1
#
_cell.length_a   1.000
_cell.length_b   1.000
_cell.length_c   1.000
_cell.angle_alpha   90.00
_cell.angle_beta   90.00
_cell.angle_gamma   90.00
#
_symmetry.space_group_name_H-M   'P 1'
#
loop_
_entity.id
_entity.type
_entity.pdbx_description
1 polymer ?
#
loop_
_entity_poly.entity_id
_entity_poly.type
_entity_poly.pdbx_seq_one_letter_code
_entity_poly.pdbx_strand_id
1 'polypeptide(L)'
;MKRWLLCIATVLALTGCGYNDFQRLDEASKSAWSEVLNQYQRRADLIPNIVASVKGEANFEQETLTKVVEARARATSIQVTPETLNDPAAFQKFQQAQGELSSALSRLMVVSERYPDLKANKGFSDLRVQLEGTENRITVARNRYIATVQEYNVLSRSFPTNLTAMVFKYPPKPVFTVQNEAQISTPPQVDFGTKK
;
A
#
# COMPACT_ATOMS: atom_id res chain seq x y z
N MET A 1 48.68 -4.14 28.48
CA MET A 1 47.46 -4.95 28.72
C MET A 1 46.16 -4.13 28.71
N LYS A 2 45.96 -3.13 29.58
CA LYS A 2 44.73 -2.27 29.59
C LYS A 2 44.37 -1.62 28.25
N ARG A 3 45.35 -1.10 27.51
CA ARG A 3 45.13 -0.48 26.17
C ARG A 3 44.66 -1.47 25.10
N TRP A 4 45.16 -2.71 25.13
CA TRP A 4 44.75 -3.78 24.21
C TRP A 4 43.35 -4.29 24.54
N LEU A 5 43.01 -4.44 25.82
CA LEU A 5 41.66 -4.75 26.27
C LEU A 5 40.66 -3.66 25.84
N LEU A 6 41.06 -2.39 25.88
CA LEU A 6 40.23 -1.29 25.39
C LEU A 6 40.00 -1.41 23.87
N CYS A 7 41.04 -1.61 23.06
CA CYS A 7 40.91 -1.77 21.61
C CYS A 7 40.07 -2.99 21.22
N ILE A 8 40.25 -4.13 21.90
CA ILE A 8 39.46 -5.35 21.65
C ILE A 8 38.00 -5.13 22.03
N ALA A 9 37.72 -4.43 23.13
CA ALA A 9 36.37 -4.04 23.50
C ALA A 9 35.74 -3.08 22.46
N THR A 10 36.49 -2.14 21.88
CA THR A 10 36.00 -1.27 20.82
C THR A 10 35.70 -2.04 19.53
N VAL A 11 36.57 -2.98 19.14
CA VAL A 11 36.39 -3.82 17.95
C VAL A 11 35.20 -4.78 18.10
N LEU A 12 35.01 -5.36 19.28
CA LEU A 12 33.83 -6.18 19.59
C LEU A 12 32.55 -5.35 19.71
N ALA A 13 32.64 -4.08 20.14
CA ALA A 13 31.50 -3.18 20.14
C ALA A 13 31.05 -2.82 18.71
N LEU A 14 31.99 -2.68 17.77
CA LEU A 14 31.70 -2.35 16.36
C LEU A 14 30.88 -3.44 15.64
N THR A 15 31.01 -4.72 16.01
CA THR A 15 30.26 -5.82 15.36
C THR A 15 28.83 -5.98 15.88
N GLY A 16 28.53 -5.50 17.09
CA GLY A 16 27.19 -5.57 17.72
C GLY A 16 26.26 -4.39 17.46
N CYS A 17 26.72 -3.35 16.73
CA CYS A 17 25.96 -2.12 16.51
C CYS A 17 24.84 -2.25 15.44
N GLY A 18 24.75 -3.36 14.72
CA GLY A 18 23.65 -3.62 13.77
C GLY A 18 23.64 -2.74 12.51
N TYR A 19 24.72 -2.02 12.19
CA TYR A 19 24.79 -1.13 11.02
C TYR A 19 24.47 -1.87 9.71
N ASN A 20 25.09 -3.03 9.48
CA ASN A 20 24.86 -3.83 8.28
C ASN A 20 23.42 -4.38 8.22
N ASP A 21 22.80 -4.68 9.38
CA ASP A 21 21.40 -5.07 9.43
C ASP A 21 20.47 -3.91 9.05
N PHE A 22 20.78 -2.67 9.46
CA PHE A 22 20.05 -1.51 8.97
C PHE A 22 20.14 -1.37 7.46
N GLN A 23 21.33 -1.54 6.86
CA GLN A 23 21.48 -1.46 5.40
C GLN A 23 20.69 -2.56 4.69
N ARG A 24 20.78 -3.80 5.19
CA ARG A 24 20.05 -4.96 4.66
C ARG A 24 18.54 -4.75 4.72
N LEU A 25 18.02 -4.30 5.87
CA LEU A 25 16.59 -4.08 6.07
C LEU A 25 16.08 -2.83 5.34
N ASP A 26 16.91 -1.80 5.16
CA ASP A 26 16.57 -0.63 4.35
C ASP A 26 16.38 -1.03 2.88
N GLU A 27 17.32 -1.79 2.33
CA GLU A 27 17.23 -2.29 0.96
C GLU A 27 16.05 -3.26 0.78
N ALA A 28 15.81 -4.15 1.75
CA ALA A 28 14.65 -5.03 1.75
C ALA A 28 13.32 -4.25 1.79
N SER A 29 13.27 -3.15 2.57
CA SER A 29 12.08 -2.28 2.65
C SER A 29 11.84 -1.54 1.34
N LYS A 30 12.90 -1.03 0.70
CA LYS A 30 12.83 -0.38 -0.63
C LYS A 30 12.39 -1.35 -1.71
N SER A 31 12.94 -2.56 -1.72
CA SER A 31 12.55 -3.63 -2.65
C SER A 31 11.07 -4.00 -2.49
N ALA A 32 10.61 -4.22 -1.26
CA ALA A 32 9.21 -4.50 -0.97
C ALA A 32 8.29 -3.34 -1.36
N TRP A 33 8.75 -2.09 -1.20
CA TRP A 33 8.02 -0.90 -1.64
C TRP A 33 7.89 -0.82 -3.16
N SER A 34 8.97 -1.08 -3.90
CA SER A 34 8.91 -1.14 -5.37
C SER A 34 7.91 -2.17 -5.87
N GLU A 35 7.81 -3.33 -5.19
CA GLU A 35 6.79 -4.33 -5.52
C GLU A 35 5.37 -3.80 -5.31
N VAL A 36 5.13 -3.07 -4.22
CA VAL A 36 3.84 -2.40 -3.98
C VAL A 36 3.50 -1.42 -5.11
N LEU A 37 4.47 -0.61 -5.54
CA LEU A 37 4.27 0.36 -6.62
C LEU A 37 3.96 -0.33 -7.95
N ASN A 38 4.64 -1.44 -8.26
CA ASN A 38 4.37 -2.22 -9.46
C ASN A 38 2.92 -2.71 -9.51
N GLN A 39 2.38 -3.19 -8.37
CA GLN A 39 0.99 -3.66 -8.33
C GLN A 39 -0.02 -2.51 -8.44
N TYR A 40 0.25 -1.35 -7.81
CA TYR A 40 -0.59 -0.16 -7.98
C TYR A 40 -0.55 0.39 -9.41
N GLN A 41 0.62 0.38 -10.05
CA GLN A 41 0.78 0.77 -11.46
C GLN A 41 -0.05 -0.14 -12.36
N ARG A 42 0.09 -1.46 -12.20
CA ARG A 42 -0.73 -2.45 -12.94
C ARG A 42 -2.22 -2.18 -12.81
N ARG A 43 -2.70 -1.87 -11.59
CA ARG A 43 -4.11 -1.50 -11.38
C ARG A 43 -4.49 -0.28 -12.20
N ALA A 44 -3.68 0.78 -12.15
CA ALA A 44 -3.93 2.00 -12.90
C ALA A 44 -3.93 1.78 -14.43
N ASP A 45 -3.14 0.84 -14.92
CA ASP A 45 -3.04 0.48 -16.34
C ASP A 45 -4.22 -0.34 -16.86
N LEU A 46 -4.94 -1.07 -15.99
CA LEU A 46 -6.15 -1.80 -16.37
C LEU A 46 -7.37 -0.88 -16.55
N ILE A 47 -7.40 0.26 -15.86
CA ILE A 47 -8.57 1.14 -15.80
C ILE A 47 -9.02 1.68 -17.17
N PRO A 48 -8.13 2.16 -18.06
CA PRO A 48 -8.56 2.63 -19.37
C PRO A 48 -9.34 1.57 -20.16
N ASN A 49 -8.90 0.31 -20.09
CA ASN A 49 -9.58 -0.81 -20.74
C ASN A 49 -10.93 -1.11 -20.10
N ILE A 50 -11.00 -1.10 -18.76
CA ILE A 50 -12.27 -1.24 -18.01
C ILE A 50 -13.25 -0.14 -18.41
N VAL A 51 -12.81 1.12 -18.41
CA VAL A 51 -13.63 2.28 -18.79
C VAL A 51 -14.09 2.17 -20.24
N ALA A 52 -13.23 1.74 -21.16
CA ALA A 52 -13.60 1.53 -22.56
C ALA A 52 -14.68 0.44 -22.73
N SER A 53 -14.54 -0.70 -22.03
CA SER A 53 -15.54 -1.77 -22.07
C SER A 53 -16.89 -1.32 -21.53
N VAL A 54 -16.90 -0.54 -20.42
CA VAL A 54 -18.12 -0.04 -19.82
C VAL A 54 -18.76 1.08 -20.66
N LYS A 55 -17.97 1.94 -21.32
CA LYS A 55 -18.49 2.97 -22.24
C LYS A 55 -19.22 2.41 -23.46
N GLY A 56 -18.96 1.14 -23.83
CA GLY A 56 -19.71 0.45 -24.87
C GLY A 56 -21.18 0.17 -24.49
N GLU A 57 -21.50 0.25 -23.19
CA GLU A 57 -22.86 0.09 -22.66
C GLU A 57 -23.59 1.45 -22.71
N ALA A 58 -24.56 1.58 -23.62
CA ALA A 58 -25.19 2.86 -23.95
C ALA A 58 -25.91 3.53 -22.77
N ASN A 59 -26.38 2.74 -21.80
CA ASN A 59 -27.17 3.21 -20.65
C ASN A 59 -26.38 3.21 -19.32
N PHE A 60 -25.06 3.12 -19.36
CA PHE A 60 -24.25 3.07 -18.14
C PHE A 60 -24.18 4.43 -17.43
N GLU A 61 -24.17 4.40 -16.09
CA GLU A 61 -24.06 5.58 -15.23
C GLU A 61 -22.75 6.37 -15.46
N GLN A 62 -22.86 7.52 -16.14
CA GLN A 62 -21.71 8.39 -16.44
C GLN A 62 -21.01 8.91 -15.18
N GLU A 63 -21.78 9.21 -14.13
CA GLU A 63 -21.22 9.68 -12.85
C GLU A 63 -20.24 8.65 -12.24
N THR A 64 -20.59 7.36 -12.32
CA THR A 64 -19.75 6.27 -11.81
C THR A 64 -18.45 6.17 -12.62
N LEU A 65 -18.51 6.29 -13.94
CA LEU A 65 -17.31 6.31 -14.79
C LEU A 65 -16.42 7.53 -14.53
N THR A 66 -17.01 8.73 -14.41
CA THR A 66 -16.27 9.95 -14.11
C THR A 66 -15.51 9.83 -12.80
N LYS A 67 -16.17 9.32 -11.73
CA LYS A 67 -15.52 9.08 -10.43
C LYS A 67 -14.32 8.13 -10.53
N VAL A 68 -14.39 7.09 -11.37
CA VAL A 68 -13.27 6.15 -11.58
C VAL A 68 -12.11 6.83 -12.31
N VAL A 69 -12.41 7.60 -13.37
CA VAL A 69 -11.39 8.33 -14.14
C VAL A 69 -10.69 9.37 -13.27
N GLU A 70 -11.44 10.14 -12.48
CA GLU A 70 -10.89 11.12 -11.54
C GLU A 70 -10.06 10.46 -10.44
N ALA A 71 -10.55 9.37 -9.84
CA ALA A 71 -9.81 8.66 -8.80
C ALA A 71 -8.51 8.07 -9.34
N ARG A 72 -8.51 7.56 -10.58
CA ARG A 72 -7.28 7.15 -11.28
C ARG A 72 -6.34 8.33 -11.43
N ALA A 73 -6.82 9.45 -11.95
CA ALA A 73 -5.99 10.63 -12.18
C ALA A 73 -5.32 11.10 -10.87
N ARG A 74 -6.07 11.16 -9.76
CA ARG A 74 -5.53 11.47 -8.44
C ARG A 74 -4.48 10.45 -7.99
N ALA A 75 -4.77 9.16 -8.11
CA ALA A 75 -3.85 8.09 -7.73
C ALA A 75 -2.53 8.11 -8.53
N THR A 76 -2.57 8.46 -9.83
CA THR A 76 -1.39 8.54 -10.69
C THR A 76 -0.66 9.88 -10.63
N SER A 77 -1.30 10.95 -10.15
CA SER A 77 -0.66 12.27 -10.02
C SER A 77 0.32 12.36 -8.87
N ILE A 78 0.27 11.43 -7.92
CA ILE A 78 1.19 11.40 -6.78
C ILE A 78 2.51 10.83 -7.29
N GLN A 79 3.53 11.69 -7.38
CA GLN A 79 4.90 11.27 -7.63
C GLN A 79 5.41 10.49 -6.41
N VAL A 80 5.59 9.19 -6.60
CA VAL A 80 6.15 8.33 -5.58
C VAL A 80 7.61 8.06 -5.91
N THR A 81 8.48 8.51 -5.04
CA THR A 81 9.91 8.18 -5.06
C THR A 81 10.27 7.32 -3.84
N PRO A 82 11.44 6.66 -3.80
CA PRO A 82 11.90 5.94 -2.61
C PRO A 82 11.92 6.81 -1.34
N GLU A 83 12.09 8.12 -1.48
CA GLU A 83 12.08 9.10 -0.40
C GLU A 83 10.68 9.31 0.22
N THR A 84 9.61 8.91 -0.48
CA THR A 84 8.24 8.87 0.08
C THR A 84 8.18 8.02 1.35
N LEU A 85 9.06 7.02 1.48
CA LEU A 85 9.19 6.19 2.67
C LEU A 85 9.77 6.94 3.88
N ASN A 86 10.27 8.15 3.70
CA ASN A 86 10.80 8.99 4.76
C ASN A 86 9.87 10.18 5.08
N ASP A 87 8.79 10.36 4.32
CA ASP A 87 7.79 11.41 4.50
C ASP A 87 6.42 10.78 4.83
N PRO A 88 6.01 10.76 6.11
CA PRO A 88 4.72 10.23 6.53
C PRO A 88 3.53 10.93 5.87
N ALA A 89 3.63 12.22 5.58
CA ALA A 89 2.54 12.97 4.96
C ALA A 89 2.38 12.60 3.47
N ALA A 90 3.49 12.44 2.75
CA ALA A 90 3.47 11.93 1.38
C ALA A 90 2.95 10.49 1.32
N PHE A 91 3.40 9.63 2.25
CA PHE A 91 2.92 8.25 2.37
C PHE A 91 1.41 8.19 2.67
N GLN A 92 0.89 9.05 3.55
CA GLN A 92 -0.54 9.13 3.85
C GLN A 92 -1.36 9.59 2.65
N LYS A 93 -0.92 10.65 1.94
CA LYS A 93 -1.58 11.12 0.71
C LYS A 93 -1.64 10.02 -0.35
N PHE A 94 -0.53 9.28 -0.54
CA PHE A 94 -0.49 8.13 -1.42
C PHE A 94 -1.54 7.08 -1.03
N GLN A 95 -1.56 6.66 0.24
CA GLN A 95 -2.53 5.68 0.74
C GLN A 95 -3.99 6.15 0.53
N GLN A 96 -4.28 7.42 0.78
CA GLN A 96 -5.62 7.97 0.60
C GLN A 96 -6.06 7.89 -0.86
N ALA A 97 -5.23 8.36 -1.80
CA ALA A 97 -5.56 8.32 -3.23
C ALA A 97 -5.73 6.88 -3.74
N GLN A 98 -4.89 5.94 -3.29
CA GLN A 98 -5.04 4.53 -3.63
C GLN A 98 -6.32 3.91 -3.03
N GLY A 99 -6.75 4.36 -1.85
CA GLY A 99 -8.02 3.95 -1.24
C GLY A 99 -9.25 4.49 -1.97
N GLU A 100 -9.23 5.76 -2.35
CA GLU A 100 -10.30 6.37 -3.17
C GLU A 100 -10.48 5.63 -4.48
N LEU A 101 -9.38 5.25 -5.13
CA LEU A 101 -9.42 4.46 -6.35
C LEU A 101 -10.02 3.08 -6.14
N SER A 102 -9.59 2.35 -5.10
CA SER A 102 -10.16 1.04 -4.75
C SER A 102 -11.68 1.14 -4.48
N SER A 103 -12.10 2.18 -3.76
CA SER A 103 -13.51 2.45 -3.46
C SER A 103 -14.33 2.78 -4.73
N ALA A 104 -13.79 3.57 -5.64
CA ALA A 104 -14.43 3.88 -6.92
C ALA A 104 -14.58 2.63 -7.80
N LEU A 105 -13.55 1.79 -7.85
CA LEU A 105 -13.59 0.52 -8.58
C LEU A 105 -14.59 -0.46 -7.96
N SER A 106 -14.66 -0.57 -6.64
CA SER A 106 -15.65 -1.40 -5.95
C SER A 106 -17.08 -0.98 -6.31
N ARG A 107 -17.37 0.33 -6.29
CA ARG A 107 -18.68 0.85 -6.73
C ARG A 107 -18.96 0.53 -8.20
N LEU A 108 -17.97 0.70 -9.09
CA LEU A 108 -18.10 0.33 -10.50
C LEU A 108 -18.48 -1.14 -10.66
N MET A 109 -17.83 -2.04 -9.91
CA MET A 109 -18.14 -3.47 -9.96
C MET A 109 -19.57 -3.77 -9.50
N VAL A 110 -20.01 -3.16 -8.39
CA VAL A 110 -21.39 -3.34 -7.89
C VAL A 110 -22.43 -2.83 -8.88
N VAL A 111 -22.21 -1.64 -9.47
CA VAL A 111 -23.12 -1.07 -10.47
C VAL A 111 -23.14 -1.93 -11.72
N SER A 112 -21.98 -2.45 -12.15
CA SER A 112 -21.88 -3.30 -13.35
C SER A 112 -22.69 -4.59 -13.30
N GLU A 113 -22.96 -5.13 -12.10
CA GLU A 113 -23.82 -6.32 -11.94
C GLU A 113 -25.27 -6.08 -12.35
N ARG A 114 -25.72 -4.81 -12.40
CA ARG A 114 -27.08 -4.44 -12.83
C ARG A 114 -27.25 -4.41 -14.35
N TYR A 115 -26.17 -4.61 -15.10
CA TYR A 115 -26.14 -4.53 -16.57
C TYR A 115 -25.82 -5.91 -17.15
N PRO A 116 -26.83 -6.71 -17.57
CA PRO A 116 -26.63 -8.08 -18.04
C PRO A 116 -25.70 -8.19 -19.25
N ASP A 117 -25.77 -7.25 -20.19
CA ASP A 117 -24.94 -7.25 -21.40
C ASP A 117 -23.46 -7.03 -21.07
N LEU A 118 -23.17 -6.08 -20.17
CA LEU A 118 -21.83 -5.87 -19.64
C LEU A 118 -21.32 -7.08 -18.84
N LYS A 119 -22.20 -7.73 -18.07
CA LYS A 119 -21.87 -8.95 -17.33
C LYS A 119 -21.55 -10.13 -18.27
N ALA A 120 -22.25 -10.24 -19.39
CA ALA A 120 -22.00 -11.25 -20.41
C ALA A 120 -20.79 -10.92 -21.30
N ASN A 121 -20.32 -9.67 -21.30
CA ASN A 121 -19.15 -9.27 -22.06
C ASN A 121 -17.88 -9.96 -21.53
N LYS A 122 -17.33 -10.87 -22.34
CA LYS A 122 -16.12 -11.63 -22.00
C LYS A 122 -14.93 -10.73 -21.67
N GLY A 123 -14.70 -9.67 -22.45
CA GLY A 123 -13.58 -8.76 -22.23
C GLY A 123 -13.69 -8.01 -20.90
N PHE A 124 -14.90 -7.59 -20.53
CA PHE A 124 -15.13 -6.98 -19.22
C PHE A 124 -14.94 -7.99 -18.09
N SER A 125 -15.49 -9.21 -18.22
CA SER A 125 -15.30 -10.28 -17.24
C SER A 125 -13.82 -10.60 -17.00
N ASP A 126 -13.02 -10.73 -18.07
CA ASP A 126 -11.59 -10.98 -17.98
C ASP A 126 -10.85 -9.84 -17.26
N LEU A 127 -11.21 -8.57 -17.54
CA LEU A 127 -10.66 -7.40 -16.86
C LEU A 127 -11.02 -7.36 -15.37
N ARG A 128 -12.24 -7.80 -14.99
CA ARG A 128 -12.64 -7.92 -13.58
C ARG A 128 -11.77 -8.92 -12.83
N VAL A 129 -11.54 -10.09 -13.43
CA VAL A 129 -10.66 -11.13 -12.85
C VAL A 129 -9.23 -10.61 -12.70
N GLN A 130 -8.71 -9.89 -13.71
CA GLN A 130 -7.38 -9.28 -13.62
C GLN A 130 -7.30 -8.21 -12.51
N LEU A 131 -8.37 -7.41 -12.35
CA LEU A 131 -8.43 -6.40 -11.32
C LEU A 131 -8.46 -7.03 -9.93
N GLU A 132 -9.32 -8.03 -9.70
CA GLU A 132 -9.37 -8.79 -8.45
C GLU A 132 -8.01 -9.43 -8.12
N GLY A 133 -7.39 -10.09 -9.11
CA GLY A 133 -6.05 -10.65 -8.97
C GLY A 133 -4.99 -9.58 -8.63
N THR A 134 -5.17 -8.36 -9.14
CA THR A 134 -4.28 -7.23 -8.82
C THR A 134 -4.52 -6.73 -7.39
N GLU A 135 -5.76 -6.61 -6.93
CA GLU A 135 -6.07 -6.22 -5.53
C GLU A 135 -5.54 -7.24 -4.52
N ASN A 136 -5.64 -8.53 -4.83
CA ASN A 136 -5.04 -9.60 -4.02
C ASN A 136 -3.52 -9.47 -3.95
N ARG A 137 -2.85 -9.21 -5.08
CA ARG A 137 -1.40 -8.98 -5.12
C ARG A 137 -0.99 -7.69 -4.40
N ILE A 138 -1.76 -6.62 -4.48
CA ILE A 138 -1.55 -5.40 -3.69
C ILE A 138 -1.58 -5.76 -2.20
N THR A 139 -2.56 -6.52 -1.75
CA THR A 139 -2.68 -6.94 -0.34
C THR A 139 -1.44 -7.73 0.11
N VAL A 140 -0.99 -8.70 -0.69
CA VAL A 140 0.22 -9.49 -0.39
C VAL A 140 1.47 -8.62 -0.39
N ALA A 141 1.63 -7.72 -1.37
CA ALA A 141 2.77 -6.82 -1.44
C ALA A 141 2.83 -5.86 -0.25
N ARG A 142 1.68 -5.32 0.17
CA ARG A 142 1.55 -4.49 1.38
C ARG A 142 1.96 -5.26 2.62
N ASN A 143 1.48 -6.50 2.78
CA ASN A 143 1.85 -7.34 3.93
C ASN A 143 3.35 -7.64 3.97
N ARG A 144 3.97 -7.90 2.82
CA ARG A 144 5.43 -8.09 2.73
C ARG A 144 6.19 -6.82 3.13
N TYR A 145 5.75 -5.65 2.67
CA TYR A 145 6.32 -4.38 3.09
C TYR A 145 6.14 -4.10 4.59
N ILE A 146 4.97 -4.40 5.15
CA ILE A 146 4.70 -4.27 6.59
C ILE A 146 5.69 -5.13 7.39
N ALA A 147 5.92 -6.38 6.96
CA ALA A 147 6.85 -7.28 7.63
C ALA A 147 8.30 -6.75 7.60
N THR A 148 8.79 -6.28 6.45
CA THR A 148 10.15 -5.74 6.35
C THR A 148 10.33 -4.45 7.16
N VAL A 149 9.31 -3.57 7.15
CA VAL A 149 9.30 -2.37 7.99
C VAL A 149 9.21 -2.70 9.47
N GLN A 150 8.47 -3.74 9.85
CA GLN A 150 8.40 -4.19 11.24
C GLN A 150 9.78 -4.63 11.73
N GLU A 151 10.50 -5.45 10.95
CA GLU A 151 11.87 -5.85 11.29
C GLU A 151 12.80 -4.63 11.43
N TYR A 152 12.74 -3.70 10.47
CA TYR A 152 13.52 -2.46 10.52
C TYR A 152 13.20 -1.61 11.75
N ASN A 153 11.91 -1.44 12.08
CA ASN A 153 11.44 -0.63 13.19
C ASN A 153 11.75 -1.26 14.55
N VAL A 154 11.76 -2.59 14.64
CA VAL A 154 12.23 -3.30 15.84
C VAL A 154 13.73 -3.07 16.00
N LEU A 155 14.52 -3.18 14.93
CA LEU A 155 15.96 -2.94 14.98
C LEU A 155 16.29 -1.49 15.38
N SER A 156 15.54 -0.50 14.87
CA SER A 156 15.75 0.92 15.20
C SER A 156 15.42 1.26 16.66
N ARG A 157 14.58 0.46 17.33
CA ARG A 157 14.10 0.70 18.69
C ARG A 157 14.76 -0.19 19.75
N SER A 158 15.40 -1.28 19.36
CA SER A 158 16.00 -2.25 20.29
C SER A 158 17.36 -1.79 20.80
N PHE A 159 17.69 -2.07 22.06
CA PHE A 159 19.05 -1.88 22.57
C PHE A 159 19.94 -3.09 22.20
N PRO A 160 21.20 -2.89 21.75
CA PRO A 160 21.94 -1.62 21.64
C PRO A 160 21.81 -0.91 20.28
N THR A 161 21.08 -1.46 19.32
CA THR A 161 21.03 -0.97 17.92
C THR A 161 20.33 0.38 17.77
N ASN A 162 19.50 0.78 18.73
CA ASN A 162 18.90 2.11 18.81
C ASN A 162 19.95 3.23 18.93
N LEU A 163 21.11 2.96 19.54
CA LEU A 163 22.22 3.92 19.60
C LEU A 163 22.76 4.20 18.20
N THR A 164 22.95 3.15 17.40
CA THR A 164 23.32 3.27 15.98
C THR A 164 22.27 4.04 15.21
N ALA A 165 20.98 3.74 15.42
CA ALA A 165 19.89 4.46 14.77
C ALA A 165 19.90 5.97 15.11
N MET A 166 20.20 6.34 16.36
CA MET A 166 20.33 7.74 16.77
C MET A 166 21.55 8.42 16.15
N VAL A 167 22.72 7.76 16.15
CA VAL A 167 23.97 8.32 15.59
C VAL A 167 23.87 8.52 14.08
N PHE A 168 23.30 7.55 13.35
CA PHE A 168 23.17 7.58 11.90
C PHE A 168 21.84 8.18 11.41
N LYS A 169 20.97 8.64 12.32
CA LYS A 169 19.65 9.21 12.03
C LYS A 169 18.81 8.28 11.15
N TYR A 170 18.62 7.05 11.60
CA TYR A 170 17.73 6.06 10.97
C TYR A 170 16.36 6.11 11.62
N PRO A 171 15.42 6.94 11.12
CA PRO A 171 14.09 7.04 11.70
C PRO A 171 13.28 5.76 11.44
N PRO A 172 12.32 5.43 12.31
CA PRO A 172 11.33 4.41 11.99
C PRO A 172 10.63 4.71 10.67
N LYS A 173 10.43 3.68 9.85
CA LYS A 173 9.72 3.79 8.58
C LYS A 173 8.20 3.77 8.80
N PRO A 174 7.42 4.49 7.97
CA PRO A 174 5.97 4.49 8.02
C PRO A 174 5.43 3.09 7.67
N VAL A 175 4.30 2.74 8.28
CA VAL A 175 3.61 1.46 8.04
C VAL A 175 2.27 1.76 7.38
N PHE A 176 1.81 0.85 6.54
CA PHE A 176 0.41 0.86 6.10
C PHE A 176 -0.51 0.78 7.32
N THR A 177 -1.37 1.79 7.50
CA THR A 177 -2.38 1.79 8.55
C THR A 177 -3.75 1.53 7.96
N VAL A 178 -4.71 1.19 8.83
CA VAL A 178 -6.11 1.18 8.41
C VAL A 178 -6.57 2.62 8.36
N GLN A 179 -7.16 3.04 7.23
CA GLN A 179 -7.56 4.42 7.00
C GLN A 179 -8.56 4.94 8.05
N ASN A 180 -9.27 4.03 8.73
CA ASN A 180 -10.27 4.38 9.72
C ASN A 180 -10.33 3.32 10.83
N GLU A 181 -9.31 3.27 11.69
CA GLU A 181 -9.29 2.39 12.87
C GLU A 181 -10.54 2.56 13.75
N ALA A 182 -11.06 3.79 13.85
CA ALA A 182 -12.27 4.09 14.59
C ALA A 182 -13.53 3.41 14.03
N GLN A 183 -13.62 3.22 12.70
CA GLN A 183 -14.75 2.49 12.10
C GLN A 183 -14.72 0.99 12.39
N ILE A 184 -13.54 0.40 12.63
CA ILE A 184 -13.40 -1.02 12.97
C ILE A 184 -13.95 -1.30 14.37
N SER A 185 -13.86 -0.33 15.28
CA SER A 185 -14.40 -0.43 16.64
C SER A 185 -15.93 -0.27 16.72
N THR A 186 -16.57 0.23 15.66
CA THR A 186 -18.03 0.24 15.53
C THR A 186 -18.52 -1.09 14.95
N PRO A 187 -19.22 -1.93 15.72
CA PRO A 187 -19.82 -3.14 15.17
C PRO A 187 -20.82 -2.78 14.05
N PRO A 188 -20.88 -3.56 12.97
CA PRO A 188 -21.81 -3.31 11.89
C PRO A 188 -23.25 -3.36 12.44
N GLN A 189 -24.00 -2.27 12.25
CA GLN A 189 -25.41 -2.26 12.61
C GLN A 189 -26.19 -3.03 11.55
N VAL A 190 -26.72 -4.19 11.95
CA VAL A 190 -27.63 -4.97 11.11
C VAL A 190 -29.04 -4.53 11.45
N ASP A 191 -29.59 -3.63 10.64
CA ASP A 191 -31.00 -3.26 10.70
C ASP A 191 -31.80 -4.15 9.73
N PHE A 192 -32.69 -4.96 10.28
CA PHE A 192 -33.58 -5.83 9.52
C PHE A 192 -34.87 -5.14 9.08
N GLY A 193 -35.00 -3.82 9.27
CA GLY A 193 -36.11 -3.03 8.75
C GLY A 193 -37.46 -3.60 9.21
N THR A 194 -37.74 -3.58 10.52
CA THR A 194 -39.12 -3.79 10.98
C THR A 194 -39.94 -2.56 10.64
N LYS A 195 -40.54 -2.56 9.44
CA LYS A 195 -41.65 -1.66 9.12
C LYS A 195 -42.76 -1.91 10.14
N LYS A 196 -43.01 -0.95 11.01
CA LYS A 196 -44.31 -0.77 11.67
C LYS A 196 -45.16 0.16 10.83
#